data_AF-A0A1V4TL18-F1
#
_entry.id   AF-A0A1V4TL18-F1
#
_cell.length_a   1.000
_cell.length_b   1.000
_cell.length_c   1.000
_cell.angle_alpha   90.00
_cell.angle_beta   90.00
_cell.angle_gamma   90.00
#
_symmetry.space_group_name_H-M   'P 1'
#
loop_
_entity.id
_entity.type
_entity.pdbx_description
1 polymer ?
#
loop_
_entity_poly.entity_id
_entity_poly.type
_entity_poly.pdbx_seq_one_letter_code
_entity_poly.pdbx_strand_id
1 'polypeptide(L)'
;MRTKPTGVARLGDFDVRSAIIRSGHVRRTRAEPRSLASQGTWACLIDHCAEESLFRCRDAAYVVTVGDDTSKIASALLYRLAVPVIAITDGDEDGISCEELLYPGSYLFRLEPGNDDLVGAEISREHFHEGHRVKAELKIGEMAARVRAACGGKLLWEKRY
;
A
#
# COMPACT_ATOMS: atom_id res chain seq x y z
N MET A 1 1.89 3.79 -27.65
CA MET A 1 1.49 3.55 -26.24
C MET A 1 1.60 2.05 -26.00
N ARG A 2 2.59 1.58 -25.24
CA ARG A 2 2.72 0.16 -24.89
C ARG A 2 1.78 -0.12 -23.70
N THR A 3 0.64 -0.73 -23.95
CA THR A 3 -0.27 -1.20 -22.90
C THR A 3 0.40 -2.34 -22.12
N LYS A 4 0.39 -2.28 -20.78
CA LYS A 4 0.79 -3.41 -19.92
C LYS A 4 -0.02 -4.65 -20.39
N PRO A 5 0.62 -5.82 -20.64
CA PRO A 5 -0.02 -6.97 -21.30
C PRO A 5 -1.22 -7.55 -20.56
N THR A 6 -1.45 -7.16 -19.31
CA THR A 6 -2.47 -7.70 -18.41
C THR A 6 -3.65 -6.77 -18.14
N GLY A 7 -3.62 -5.51 -18.57
CA GLY A 7 -4.66 -4.52 -18.22
C GLY A 7 -5.97 -4.77 -18.96
N VAL A 8 -5.98 -4.50 -20.27
CA VAL A 8 -7.19 -4.63 -21.10
C VAL A 8 -7.67 -6.07 -21.21
N ALA A 9 -6.74 -7.03 -21.17
CA ALA A 9 -7.05 -8.46 -21.29
C ALA A 9 -7.90 -9.00 -20.12
N ARG A 10 -7.90 -8.33 -18.96
CA ARG A 10 -8.72 -8.70 -17.78
C ARG A 10 -10.18 -8.25 -17.86
N LEU A 11 -10.52 -7.33 -18.78
CA LEU A 11 -11.87 -6.76 -18.86
C LEU A 11 -12.90 -7.71 -19.51
N GLY A 12 -12.46 -8.75 -20.22
CA GLY A 12 -13.35 -9.67 -20.94
C GLY A 12 -14.21 -8.96 -22.00
N ASP A 13 -15.38 -9.51 -22.32
CA ASP A 13 -16.37 -8.86 -23.16
C ASP A 13 -17.10 -7.76 -22.37
N PHE A 14 -16.72 -6.50 -22.60
CA PHE A 14 -17.26 -5.34 -21.92
C PHE A 14 -17.73 -4.28 -22.92
N ASP A 15 -18.97 -3.79 -22.77
CA ASP A 15 -19.47 -2.66 -23.56
C ASP A 15 -19.13 -1.34 -22.89
N VAL A 16 -18.16 -0.63 -23.48
CA VAL A 16 -17.72 0.71 -23.06
C VAL A 16 -18.88 1.72 -23.00
N ARG A 17 -19.93 1.55 -23.81
CA ARG A 17 -21.10 2.45 -23.80
C ARG A 17 -21.97 2.31 -22.56
N SER A 18 -21.91 1.16 -21.91
CA SER A 18 -22.61 0.87 -20.65
C SER A 18 -21.78 1.12 -19.40
N ALA A 19 -20.50 1.47 -19.58
CA ALA A 19 -19.55 1.67 -18.50
C ALA A 19 -19.97 2.81 -17.56
N ILE A 20 -19.97 2.54 -16.26
CA ILE A 20 -20.04 3.61 -15.25
C ILE A 20 -18.61 4.08 -14.98
N ILE A 21 -18.27 5.27 -15.44
CA ILE A 21 -16.99 5.91 -15.10
C ILE A 21 -17.18 6.68 -13.79
N ARG A 22 -16.56 6.19 -12.72
CA ARG A 22 -16.42 6.99 -11.49
C ARG A 22 -15.12 7.79 -11.59
N SER A 23 -15.24 9.09 -11.78
CA SER A 23 -14.11 10.03 -11.87
C SER A 23 -14.17 11.08 -10.76
N GLY A 24 -13.00 11.58 -10.36
CA GLY A 24 -12.82 12.61 -9.33
C GLY A 24 -12.14 12.09 -8.06
N HIS A 25 -11.71 13.03 -7.20
CA HIS A 25 -11.04 12.70 -5.95
C HIS A 25 -12.02 12.01 -4.98
N VAL A 26 -11.58 10.90 -4.38
CA VAL A 26 -12.38 10.15 -3.39
C VAL A 26 -12.67 11.00 -2.14
N ARG A 27 -11.82 12.00 -1.87
CA ARG A 27 -12.00 12.98 -0.77
C ARG A 27 -11.96 14.41 -1.30
N ARG A 28 -12.94 15.21 -0.89
CA ARG A 28 -13.03 16.65 -1.18
C ARG A 28 -12.60 17.56 -0.03
N THR A 29 -12.46 17.02 1.18
CA THR A 29 -12.21 17.79 2.41
C THR A 29 -11.17 17.10 3.28
N ARG A 30 -10.23 17.89 3.82
CA ARG A 30 -9.28 17.40 4.83
C ARG A 30 -10.01 17.15 6.14
N ALA A 31 -9.73 16.03 6.79
CA ALA A 31 -10.29 15.70 8.10
C ALA A 31 -9.16 15.56 9.12
N GLU A 32 -9.35 16.10 10.33
CA GLU A 32 -8.39 15.86 11.41
C GLU A 32 -8.35 14.37 11.75
N PRO A 33 -7.18 13.73 11.62
CA PRO A 33 -7.04 12.31 11.91
C PRO A 33 -7.26 12.03 13.41
N ARG A 34 -8.04 10.98 13.74
CA ARG A 34 -8.18 10.47 15.11
C ARG A 34 -7.78 9.01 15.14
N SER A 35 -6.97 8.59 16.11
CA SER A 35 -6.48 7.22 16.22
C SER A 35 -7.08 6.50 17.44
N LEU A 36 -7.34 5.20 17.30
CA LEU A 36 -7.62 4.28 18.40
C LEU A 36 -6.33 3.53 18.72
N ALA A 37 -5.86 3.52 19.96
CA ALA A 37 -4.65 2.77 20.33
C ALA A 37 -4.85 1.27 20.07
N SER A 38 -3.96 0.67 19.27
CA SER A 38 -3.92 -0.78 19.06
C SER A 38 -2.51 -1.31 19.37
N GLN A 39 -2.44 -2.47 20.03
CA GLN A 39 -1.21 -3.25 20.22
C GLN A 39 -1.39 -4.54 19.43
N GLY A 40 -1.25 -4.43 18.12
CA GLY A 40 -1.43 -5.55 17.22
C GLY A 40 -0.30 -6.58 17.32
N THR A 41 -0.58 -7.82 16.90
CA THR A 41 0.43 -8.91 16.85
C THR A 41 0.59 -9.49 15.45
N TRP A 42 -0.03 -8.86 14.45
CA TRP A 42 -0.04 -9.31 13.07
C TRP A 42 0.66 -8.31 12.15
N ALA A 43 1.41 -8.82 11.18
CA ALA A 43 1.83 -8.06 10.02
C ALA A 43 0.86 -8.39 8.88
N CYS A 44 0.41 -7.37 8.15
CA CYS A 44 -0.45 -7.56 6.99
C CYS A 44 0.20 -7.01 5.73
N LEU A 45 -0.13 -7.60 4.59
CA LEU A 45 0.27 -7.14 3.26
C LEU A 45 -0.99 -6.75 2.49
N ILE A 46 -0.98 -5.52 1.97
CA ILE A 46 -2.00 -5.01 1.05
C ILE A 46 -1.33 -4.78 -0.30
N ASP A 47 -1.75 -5.57 -1.27
CA ASP A 47 -1.22 -5.53 -2.63
C ASP A 47 -2.39 -5.32 -3.58
N HIS A 48 -2.44 -4.16 -4.24
CA HIS A 48 -3.39 -3.80 -5.31
C HIS A 48 -4.90 -3.95 -5.05
N CYS A 49 -5.34 -4.34 -3.85
CA CYS A 49 -6.75 -4.44 -3.45
C CYS A 49 -6.95 -3.98 -2.00
N ALA A 50 -7.30 -2.70 -1.82
CA ALA A 50 -7.43 -2.06 -0.52
C ALA A 50 -8.78 -2.31 0.20
N GLU A 51 -9.79 -2.85 -0.49
CA GLU A 51 -11.18 -2.84 -0.01
C GLU A 51 -11.40 -3.75 1.21
N GLU A 52 -10.73 -4.91 1.25
CA GLU A 52 -10.82 -5.82 2.40
C GLU A 52 -9.76 -5.58 3.48
N SER A 53 -8.84 -4.64 3.24
CA SER A 53 -7.67 -4.44 4.08
C SER A 53 -8.02 -3.90 5.46
N LEU A 54 -9.04 -3.06 5.58
CA LEU A 54 -9.46 -2.48 6.86
C LEU A 54 -9.90 -3.55 7.86
N PHE A 55 -10.62 -4.56 7.37
CA PHE A 55 -11.14 -5.64 8.20
C PHE A 55 -10.04 -6.60 8.61
N ARG A 56 -9.08 -6.87 7.72
CA ARG A 56 -7.97 -7.80 7.95
C ARG A 56 -6.86 -7.22 8.82
N CYS A 57 -6.67 -5.90 8.82
CA CYS A 57 -5.52 -5.24 9.43
C CYS A 57 -5.81 -4.48 10.72
N ARG A 58 -7.04 -4.59 11.27
CA ARG A 58 -7.46 -3.80 12.44
C ARG A 58 -6.62 -4.04 13.69
N ASP A 59 -6.07 -5.23 13.83
CA ASP A 59 -5.20 -5.68 14.93
C ASP A 59 -3.76 -5.91 14.46
N ALA A 60 -3.35 -5.22 13.39
CA ALA A 60 -2.00 -5.29 12.88
C ALA A 60 -1.04 -4.43 13.72
N ALA A 61 0.17 -4.95 13.97
CA ALA A 61 1.28 -4.20 14.52
C ALA A 61 1.81 -3.18 13.49
N TYR A 62 1.80 -3.57 12.22
CA TYR A 62 2.11 -2.74 11.06
C TYR A 62 1.56 -3.39 9.78
N VAL A 63 1.51 -2.62 8.71
CA VAL A 63 1.05 -3.08 7.40
C VAL A 63 2.05 -2.71 6.33
N VAL A 64 2.34 -3.62 5.40
CA VAL A 64 3.09 -3.35 4.17
C VAL A 64 2.08 -3.08 3.06
N THR A 65 2.26 -2.00 2.31
CA THR A 65 1.40 -1.64 1.17
C THR A 65 2.22 -1.50 -0.10
N VAL A 66 1.65 -1.94 -1.23
CA VAL A 66 2.26 -1.87 -2.56
C VAL A 66 1.31 -1.12 -3.49
N GLY A 67 1.86 -0.21 -4.31
CA GLY A 67 1.10 0.67 -5.20
C GLY A 67 0.89 2.06 -4.61
N ASP A 68 1.03 3.10 -5.43
CA ASP A 68 0.83 4.50 -5.04
C ASP A 68 -0.57 4.76 -4.47
N ASP A 69 -1.62 4.47 -5.25
CA ASP A 69 -3.01 4.72 -4.85
C ASP A 69 -3.45 3.82 -3.68
N THR A 70 -3.09 2.54 -3.75
CA THR A 70 -3.34 1.57 -2.68
C THR A 70 -2.72 2.03 -1.37
N SER A 71 -1.46 2.45 -1.39
CA SER A 71 -0.74 2.93 -0.20
C SER A 71 -1.38 4.19 0.37
N LYS A 72 -1.80 5.13 -0.47
CA LYS A 72 -2.48 6.36 -0.01
C LYS A 72 -3.81 6.08 0.67
N ILE A 73 -4.66 5.26 0.06
CA ILE A 73 -5.97 4.92 0.63
C ILE A 73 -5.79 4.10 1.91
N ALA A 74 -4.94 3.06 1.88
CA ALA A 74 -4.70 2.19 3.01
C ALA A 74 -4.10 2.94 4.20
N SER A 75 -3.09 3.79 3.98
CA SER A 75 -2.47 4.58 5.05
C SER A 75 -3.45 5.56 5.71
N ALA A 76 -4.26 6.27 4.93
CA ALA A 76 -5.26 7.20 5.48
C ALA A 76 -6.32 6.47 6.33
N LEU A 77 -6.69 5.26 5.92
CA LEU A 77 -7.61 4.40 6.66
C LEU A 77 -6.99 3.83 7.94
N LEU A 78 -5.76 3.29 7.85
CA LEU A 78 -5.01 2.67 8.94
C LEU A 78 -4.53 3.68 9.98
N TYR A 79 -4.32 4.94 9.59
CA TYR A 79 -4.06 6.04 10.51
C TYR A 79 -5.11 6.09 11.63
N ARG A 80 -6.37 5.85 11.26
CA ARG A 80 -7.50 5.89 12.22
C ARG A 80 -7.45 4.78 13.26
N LEU A 81 -6.66 3.74 13.00
CA LEU A 81 -6.49 2.56 13.84
C LEU A 81 -5.15 2.58 14.59
N ALA A 82 -4.41 3.70 14.53
CA ALA A 82 -3.04 3.83 15.04
C ALA A 82 -2.06 2.79 14.47
N VAL A 83 -2.31 2.31 13.24
CA VAL A 83 -1.48 1.27 12.62
C VAL A 83 -0.48 1.93 11.67
N PRO A 84 0.84 1.81 11.94
CA PRO A 84 1.86 2.32 11.03
C PRO A 84 2.00 1.45 9.78
N VAL A 85 2.44 2.08 8.69
CA VAL A 85 2.51 1.48 7.35
C VAL A 85 3.93 1.53 6.81
N ILE A 86 4.33 0.51 6.06
CA ILE A 86 5.49 0.52 5.17
C ILE A 86 4.95 0.56 3.74
N ALA A 87 4.97 1.73 3.12
CA ALA A 87 4.45 1.96 1.78
C ALA A 87 5.56 1.83 0.73
N ILE A 88 5.33 1.00 -0.29
CA ILE A 88 6.21 0.78 -1.43
C ILE A 88 5.50 1.36 -2.66
N THR A 89 6.14 2.36 -3.29
CA THR A 89 5.55 3.17 -4.37
C THR A 89 6.56 3.39 -5.47
N ASP A 90 6.12 3.62 -6.70
CA ASP A 90 6.99 3.87 -7.86
C ASP A 90 6.71 5.23 -8.56
N GLY A 91 5.64 5.91 -8.15
CA GLY A 91 5.27 7.24 -8.62
C GLY A 91 4.36 7.28 -9.83
N ASP A 92 3.68 6.19 -10.16
CA ASP A 92 2.67 6.15 -11.23
C ASP A 92 1.25 6.57 -10.78
N GLU A 93 1.15 7.42 -9.75
CA GLU A 93 -0.11 7.85 -9.15
C GLU A 93 -1.12 8.48 -10.13
N ASP A 94 -2.37 8.00 -10.09
CA ASP A 94 -3.49 8.48 -10.94
C ASP A 94 -4.25 9.69 -10.34
N GLY A 95 -3.78 10.26 -9.23
CA GLY A 95 -4.37 11.44 -8.59
C GLY A 95 -5.63 11.16 -7.75
N ILE A 96 -5.79 9.94 -7.23
CA ILE A 96 -6.97 9.53 -6.45
C ILE A 96 -7.04 10.26 -5.10
N SER A 97 -5.89 10.60 -4.50
CA SER A 97 -5.79 11.30 -3.22
C SER A 97 -4.58 12.23 -3.13
N CYS A 98 -4.82 13.50 -2.84
CA CYS A 98 -3.77 14.49 -2.58
C CYS A 98 -3.24 14.50 -1.14
N GLU A 99 -3.78 13.65 -0.25
CA GLU A 99 -3.33 13.52 1.14
C GLU A 99 -2.28 12.41 1.28
N GLU A 100 -1.08 12.78 1.75
CA GLU A 100 -0.09 11.85 2.30
C GLU A 100 -0.31 11.74 3.82
N LEU A 101 -1.22 10.86 4.24
CA LEU A 101 -1.56 10.66 5.64
C LEU A 101 -1.03 9.32 6.16
N LEU A 102 0.14 9.36 6.81
CA LEU A 102 0.77 8.19 7.43
C LEU A 102 0.86 8.36 8.95
N TYR A 103 0.60 7.27 9.69
CA TYR A 103 0.69 7.28 11.15
C TYR A 103 2.16 7.38 11.59
N PRO A 104 2.50 8.04 12.71
CA PRO A 104 3.88 8.10 13.19
C PRO A 104 4.54 6.72 13.32
N GLY A 105 5.79 6.61 12.90
CA GLY A 105 6.54 5.35 12.79
C GLY A 105 6.43 4.67 11.43
N SER A 106 5.63 5.20 10.50
CA SER A 106 5.50 4.67 9.15
C SER A 106 6.73 4.97 8.27
N TYR A 107 6.89 4.19 7.22
CA TYR A 107 7.92 4.31 6.20
C TYR A 107 7.28 4.46 4.82
N LEU A 108 7.86 5.31 3.98
CA LEU A 108 7.51 5.44 2.57
C LEU A 108 8.77 5.24 1.74
N PHE A 109 8.75 4.25 0.87
CA PHE A 109 9.79 3.92 -0.08
C PHE A 109 9.33 4.32 -1.48
N ARG A 110 10.12 5.18 -2.14
CA ARG A 110 9.91 5.57 -3.53
C ARG A 110 10.93 4.89 -4.41
N LEU A 111 10.43 4.09 -5.35
CA LEU A 111 11.21 3.34 -6.32
C LEU A 111 11.24 4.06 -7.67
N GLU A 112 12.11 3.58 -8.55
CA GLU A 112 12.02 3.85 -9.98
C GLU A 112 10.69 3.33 -10.55
N PRO A 113 10.06 4.03 -11.52
CA PRO A 113 8.78 3.62 -12.09
C PRO A 113 8.75 2.16 -12.59
N GLY A 114 7.68 1.44 -12.27
CA GLY A 114 7.41 0.05 -12.62
C GLY A 114 8.03 -1.01 -11.70
N ASN A 115 8.49 -0.65 -10.50
CA ASN A 115 9.25 -1.56 -9.63
C ASN A 115 8.55 -1.95 -8.32
N ASP A 116 7.48 -1.26 -7.92
CA ASP A 116 6.75 -1.56 -6.68
C ASP A 116 6.12 -2.95 -6.69
N ASP A 117 5.53 -3.38 -7.81
CA ASP A 117 5.03 -4.74 -8.05
C ASP A 117 6.11 -5.81 -7.80
N LEU A 118 7.33 -5.56 -8.30
CA LEU A 118 8.44 -6.50 -8.20
C LEU A 118 8.91 -6.65 -6.76
N VAL A 119 9.11 -5.53 -6.07
CA VAL A 119 9.52 -5.50 -4.66
C VAL A 119 8.39 -6.06 -3.78
N GLY A 120 7.14 -5.71 -4.08
CA GLY A 120 5.95 -6.21 -3.40
C GLY A 120 5.83 -7.73 -3.47
N ALA A 121 6.02 -8.31 -4.67
CA ALA A 121 6.01 -9.75 -4.87
C ALA A 121 7.15 -10.47 -4.13
N GLU A 122 8.34 -9.86 -4.09
CA GLU A 122 9.48 -10.37 -3.31
C GLU A 122 9.17 -10.42 -1.82
N ILE A 123 8.69 -9.31 -1.24
CA ILE A 123 8.29 -9.22 0.16
C ILE A 123 7.14 -10.19 0.49
N SER A 124 6.17 -10.32 -0.41
CA SER A 124 5.07 -11.28 -0.26
C SER A 124 5.58 -12.72 -0.13
N ARG A 125 6.51 -13.11 -1.01
CA ARG A 125 7.08 -14.46 -1.03
C ARG A 125 7.94 -14.75 0.20
N GLU A 126 8.82 -13.83 0.57
CA GLU A 126 9.82 -14.06 1.62
C GLU A 126 9.26 -13.91 3.03
N HIS A 127 8.29 -13.01 3.23
CA HIS A 127 7.82 -12.64 4.56
C HIS A 127 6.35 -12.94 4.83
N PHE A 128 5.55 -13.13 3.77
CA PHE A 128 4.13 -13.43 3.91
C PHE A 128 3.74 -14.81 3.37
N HIS A 129 4.69 -15.57 2.80
CA HIS A 129 4.47 -16.89 2.19
C HIS A 129 3.32 -16.87 1.17
N GLU A 130 3.25 -15.82 0.34
CA GLU A 130 2.16 -15.57 -0.62
C GLU A 130 0.76 -15.38 0.02
N GLY A 131 0.71 -15.25 1.35
CA GLY A 131 -0.47 -14.83 2.09
C GLY A 131 -0.57 -13.32 2.25
N HIS A 132 -1.64 -12.88 2.93
CA HIS A 132 -1.89 -11.44 3.20
C HIS A 132 -1.71 -11.06 4.67
N ARG A 133 -1.42 -12.03 5.54
CA ARG A 133 -1.35 -11.83 6.99
C ARG A 133 -0.51 -12.91 7.65
N VAL A 134 0.45 -12.49 8.46
CA VAL A 134 1.33 -13.37 9.24
C VAL A 134 1.51 -12.81 10.65
N LYS A 135 1.91 -13.65 11.60
CA LYS A 135 2.24 -13.17 12.93
C LYS A 135 3.45 -12.23 12.83
N ALA A 136 3.38 -11.07 13.49
CA ALA A 136 4.47 -10.10 13.50
C ALA A 136 5.60 -10.60 14.40
N GLU A 137 6.55 -11.32 13.81
CA GLU A 137 7.80 -11.73 14.48
C GLU A 137 8.84 -10.60 14.46
N LEU A 138 8.81 -9.78 13.41
CA LEU A 138 9.68 -8.62 13.22
C LEU A 138 9.00 -7.35 13.72
N LYS A 139 9.78 -6.41 14.21
CA LYS A 139 9.32 -5.03 14.43
C LYS A 139 9.27 -4.29 13.09
N ILE A 140 8.45 -3.24 13.01
CA ILE A 140 8.30 -2.44 11.78
C ILE A 140 9.65 -1.92 11.24
N GLY A 141 10.57 -1.49 12.11
CA GLY A 141 11.89 -1.02 11.67
C GLY A 141 12.77 -2.11 11.05
N GLU A 142 12.63 -3.35 11.52
CA GLU A 142 13.33 -4.51 10.97
C GLU A 142 12.72 -4.91 9.62
N MET A 143 11.39 -4.93 9.52
CA MET A 143 10.71 -5.14 8.25
C MET A 143 11.05 -4.04 7.24
N ALA A 144 11.10 -2.77 7.65
CA ALA A 144 11.52 -1.67 6.80
C ALA A 144 12.97 -1.83 6.30
N ALA A 145 13.86 -2.42 7.12
CA ALA A 145 15.20 -2.76 6.66
C ALA A 145 15.21 -3.89 5.62
N ARG A 146 14.31 -4.88 5.73
CA ARG A 146 14.12 -5.92 4.69
C ARG A 146 13.59 -5.32 3.39
N VAL A 147 12.58 -4.46 3.48
CA VAL A 147 12.06 -3.73 2.32
C VAL A 147 13.16 -2.91 1.67
N ARG A 148 13.95 -2.14 2.45
CA ARG A 148 15.09 -1.38 1.91
C ARG A 148 16.08 -2.27 1.15
N ALA A 149 16.38 -3.45 1.68
CA ALA A 149 17.28 -4.40 1.01
C ALA A 149 16.68 -4.93 -0.30
N ALA A 150 15.39 -5.28 -0.32
CA ALA A 150 14.67 -5.72 -1.51
C ALA A 150 14.56 -4.62 -2.59
N CYS A 151 14.39 -3.36 -2.18
CA CYS A 151 14.42 -2.21 -3.09
C CYS A 151 15.77 -2.11 -3.82
N GLY A 152 16.88 -2.35 -3.12
CA GLY A 152 18.23 -2.34 -3.68
C GLY A 152 18.54 -1.05 -4.46
N GLY A 153 19.09 -1.19 -5.66
CA GLY A 153 19.43 -0.06 -6.54
C GLY A 153 18.24 0.68 -7.15
N LYS A 154 17.01 0.19 -6.99
CA LYS A 154 15.79 0.82 -7.53
C LYS A 154 15.24 1.90 -6.60
N LEU A 155 15.78 2.04 -5.39
CA LEU A 155 15.31 3.01 -4.40
C LEU A 155 15.76 4.43 -4.79
N LEU A 156 14.80 5.31 -5.05
CA LEU A 156 15.07 6.73 -5.27
C LEU A 156 15.25 7.47 -3.95
N TRP A 157 14.32 7.28 -3.02
CA TRP A 157 14.40 7.85 -1.68
C TRP A 157 13.49 7.10 -0.70
N GLU A 158 13.75 7.31 0.58
CA GLU A 158 12.89 6.86 1.66
C GLU A 158 12.57 8.00 2.61
N LYS A 159 11.40 7.92 3.24
CA LYS A 159 10.96 8.88 4.25
C LYS A 159 10.32 8.14 5.43
N ARG A 160 10.66 8.58 6.63
CA ARG A 160 10.05 8.12 7.88
C ARG A 160 9.15 9.21 8.45
N TYR A 161 7.98 8.81 8.92
CA TYR A 161 6.97 9.66 9.55
C TYR A 161 6.94 9.49 11.06
#